data_AF-A0A2W0B7A5-F1
#
_entry.id   AF-A0A2W0B7A5-F1
#
_cell.length_a   1.000
_cell.length_b   1.000
_cell.length_c   1.000
_cell.angle_alpha   90.00
_cell.angle_beta   90.00
_cell.angle_gamma   90.00
#
_symmetry.space_group_name_H-M   'P 1'
#
loop_
_entity.id
_entity.type
_entity.pdbx_description
1 polymer ?
#
loop_
_entity_poly.entity_id
_entity_poly.type
_entity_poly.pdbx_seq_one_letter_code
_entity_poly.pdbx_strand_id
1 'polypeptide(L)' 'MRRLTHLQELEAESIHIFREVVAEFQRPVMLYSIGKDSSVMLRLAQKAFFPGKIPFPLLHIDTTYKFR' A
#
# COMPACT_ATOMS: atom_id res chain seq x y z
N MET A 1 15.79 20.67 -14.16
CA MET A 1 14.87 19.69 -13.54
C MET A 1 15.31 19.48 -12.09
N ARG A 2 14.39 19.54 -11.13
CA ARG A 2 14.71 19.27 -9.72
C ARG A 2 14.80 17.75 -9.55
N ARG A 3 15.94 17.26 -9.06
CA ARG A 3 16.10 15.83 -8.72
C ARG A 3 15.13 15.47 -7.61
N LEU A 4 14.49 14.30 -7.73
CA LEU A 4 13.66 13.76 -6.66
C LEU A 4 14.54 13.48 -5.43
N THR A 5 13.97 13.66 -4.25
CA THR A 5 14.58 13.13 -3.02
C THR A 5 14.43 11.61 -3.01
N HIS A 6 15.29 10.93 -2.27
CA HIS A 6 15.23 9.48 -2.13
C HIS A 6 13.82 8.95 -1.73
N LEU A 7 13.15 9.61 -0.78
CA LEU A 7 11.80 9.20 -0.37
C LEU A 7 10.74 9.45 -1.45
N GLN A 8 10.92 10.46 -2.31
CA GLN A 8 10.02 10.69 -3.43
C GLN A 8 10.20 9.64 -4.53
N GLU A 9 11.44 9.18 -4.76
CA GLU A 9 11.72 8.07 -5.67
C GLU A 9 11.05 6.78 -5.19
N LEU A 10 11.26 6.42 -3.91
CA LEU A 10 10.64 5.23 -3.31
C LEU A 10 9.11 5.30 -3.28
N GLU A 11 8.54 6.48 -3.01
CA GLU A 11 7.08 6.67 -3.05
C GLU A 11 6.52 6.47 -4.47
N ALA A 12 7.19 7.02 -5.49
CA ALA A 12 6.78 6.87 -6.88
C ALA A 12 6.86 5.40 -7.34
N GLU A 13 7.96 4.71 -7.00
CA GLU A 13 8.15 3.29 -7.31
C GLU A 13 7.08 2.42 -6.63
N SER A 14 6.81 2.65 -5.35
CA SER A 14 5.79 1.90 -4.61
C SER A 14 4.38 2.11 -5.19
N ILE A 15 4.04 3.36 -5.56
CA ILE A 15 2.75 3.67 -6.20
C ILE A 15 2.62 2.96 -7.55
N HIS A 16 3.69 2.92 -8.33
CA HIS A 16 3.70 2.20 -9.61
C HIS A 16 3.40 0.72 -9.41
N ILE A 17 4.07 0.06 -8.46
CA ILE A 17 3.84 -1.36 -8.13
C ILE A 17 2.38 -1.62 -7.73
N PHE A 18 1.77 -0.76 -6.90
CA PHE A 18 0.35 -0.91 -6.54
C PHE A 18 -0.58 -0.86 -7.76
N ARG A 19 -0.29 0.02 -8.72
CA ARG A 19 -1.11 0.18 -9.93
C ARG A 19 -0.97 -1.00 -10.88
N GLU A 20 0.24 -1.52 -11.06
CA GLU A 20 0.48 -2.72 -11.88
C GLU A 20 -0.26 -3.93 -11.30
N VAL A 21 -0.19 -4.16 -9.99
CA VAL A 21 -0.90 -5.28 -9.34
C VAL A 21 -2.42 -5.16 -9.56
N VAL A 22 -2.98 -3.96 -9.50
CA VAL A 22 -4.42 -3.77 -9.77
C VAL A 22 -4.77 -3.91 -11.25
N ALA A 23 -3.85 -3.57 -12.15
CA ALA A 23 -4.04 -3.73 -13.58
C ALA A 23 -3.98 -5.21 -14.01
N GLU A 24 -3.11 -6.01 -13.40
CA GLU A 24 -2.84 -7.38 -13.85
C GLU A 24 -3.63 -8.46 -13.07
N PHE A 25 -4.02 -8.21 -11.82
CA PHE A 25 -4.64 -9.22 -10.96
C PHE A 25 -6.12 -8.94 -10.70
N GLN A 26 -6.96 -9.98 -10.81
CA GLN A 26 -8.41 -9.85 -10.64
C GLN A 26 -8.86 -9.71 -9.17
N ARG A 27 -8.11 -10.29 -8.21
CA ARG A 27 -8.50 -10.35 -6.78
C ARG A 27 -7.32 -10.07 -5.84
N PRO A 28 -6.64 -8.91 -5.95
CA PRO A 28 -5.58 -8.57 -5.03
C PRO A 28 -6.12 -8.33 -3.61
N VAL A 29 -5.27 -8.54 -2.62
CA VAL A 29 -5.54 -8.24 -1.21
C VAL A 29 -4.28 -7.67 -0.59
N MET A 30 -4.44 -6.70 0.30
CA MET A 30 -3.32 -6.15 1.06
C MET A 30 -3.31 -6.73 2.46
N LEU A 31 -2.22 -7.41 2.83
CA LEU A 31 -2.01 -7.86 4.20
C LEU A 31 -1.71 -6.65 5.10
N TYR A 32 -2.56 -6.43 6.10
CA TYR A 32 -2.46 -5.32 7.03
C TYR A 32 -2.22 -5.84 8.44
N SER A 33 -1.08 -5.51 9.05
CA SER A 33 -0.67 -6.05 10.35
C SER A 33 -0.88 -5.08 11.51
N ILE A 34 -1.37 -3.86 11.26
CA ILE A 34 -1.43 -2.75 12.24
C ILE A 34 -0.02 -2.26 12.63
N GLY A 35 1.04 -2.79 12.01
CA GLY A 35 2.42 -2.33 12.21
C GLY A 35 2.78 -1.11 11.36
N LYS A 36 3.94 -0.49 11.66
CA LYS A 36 4.45 0.70 10.95
C LYS A 36 4.56 0.49 9.45
N ASP A 37 5.09 -0.66 9.02
CA ASP A 37 5.38 -0.94 7.62
C ASP A 37 4.07 -1.07 6.81
N SER A 38 3.12 -1.86 7.34
CA SER A 38 1.78 -2.00 6.74
C SER A 38 0.98 -0.69 6.74
N SER A 39 1.24 0.22 7.69
CA SER A 39 0.60 1.54 7.74
C SER A 39 1.16 2.48 6.68
N VAL A 40 2.49 2.46 6.45
CA VAL A 40 3.13 3.18 5.33
C VAL A 40 2.61 2.64 4.00
N MET A 41 2.54 1.32 3.84
CA MET A 41 1.98 0.73 2.63
C MET A 41 0.51 1.14 2.42
N LEU A 42 -0.33 1.15 3.46
CA LEU A 42 -1.72 1.62 3.35
C LEU A 42 -1.77 3.08 2.87
N ARG A 43 -0.88 3.94 3.38
CA ARG A 43 -0.79 5.34 2.93
C ARG A 43 -0.36 5.44 1.46
N LEU A 44 0.57 4.60 1.02
CA LEU A 44 1.01 4.53 -0.38
C LEU A 44 -0.13 4.04 -1.30
N ALA A 45 -0.90 3.05 -0.86
CA ALA A 45 -2.09 2.58 -1.59
C ALA A 45 -3.14 3.70 -1.73
N GLN A 46 -3.42 4.46 -0.66
CA GLN A 46 -4.30 5.64 -0.73
C GLN A 46 -3.80 6.66 -1.76
N LYS A 47 -2.48 6.92 -1.81
CA LYS A 47 -1.89 7.83 -2.81
C LYS A 47 -1.98 7.26 -4.22
N ALA A 48 -1.80 5.96 -4.39
CA ALA A 48 -1.83 5.31 -5.69
C ALA A 48 -3.18 5.44 -6.38
N PHE A 49 -4.28 5.40 -5.62
CA PHE A 49 -5.65 5.40 -6.15
C PHE A 49 -6.44 6.69 -5.91
N PHE A 50 -5.85 7.72 -5.29
CA PHE A 50 -6.52 9.02 -5.14
C PHE A 50 -6.92 9.61 -6.52
N PRO A 51 -8.12 10.20 -6.66
CA PRO A 51 -9.15 10.47 -5.63
C PRO A 51 -10.14 9.31 -5.39
N GLY A 52 -9.96 8.18 -6.08
CA GLY A 52 -10.76 6.98 -5.88
C GLY A 52 -10.46 6.24 -4.56
N LYS A 53 -11.27 5.21 -4.30
CA LYS A 53 -11.04 4.27 -3.19
C LYS A 53 -10.00 3.23 -3.61
N ILE A 54 -9.34 2.63 -2.62
CA ILE A 54 -8.45 1.47 -2.84
C ILE A 54 -9.31 0.33 -3.43
N PRO A 55 -8.97 -0.23 -4.60
CA PRO A 55 -9.79 -1.20 -5.32
C PRO A 55 -9.58 -2.65 -4.85
N PHE A 56 -9.03 -2.85 -3.66
CA PHE A 56 -8.81 -4.15 -3.05
C PHE A 56 -9.07 -4.13 -1.54
N PRO A 57 -9.50 -5.26 -0.95
CA PRO A 57 -9.68 -5.37 0.49
C PRO A 57 -8.34 -5.36 1.25
N LEU A 58 -8.43 -4.99 2.53
CA LEU A 58 -7.36 -5.22 3.50
C LEU A 58 -7.68 -6.52 4.26
N LEU A 59 -6.66 -7.35 4.48
CA LEU A 59 -6.77 -8.57 5.27
C LEU A 59 -5.87 -8.48 6.49
N HIS A 60 -6.48 -8.64 7.66
CA HIS A 60 -5.78 -8.74 8.93
C HIS A 60 -5.85 -10.19 9.43
N ILE A 61 -4.69 -10.76 9.76
CA ILE A 61 -4.61 -12.07 10.41
C ILE A 61 -4.54 -11.84 11.91
N ASP A 62 -5.57 -12.29 12.62
CA ASP A 62 -5.58 -12.30 14.08
C ASP A 62 -5.03 -13.63 14.60
N THR A 63 -3.87 -13.55 15.25
CA THR A 63 -3.21 -14.70 15.87
C THR A 63 -3.68 -14.94 17.30
N THR A 64 -4.50 -14.07 17.88
CA THR A 64 -4.88 -14.03 19.31
C THR A 64 -3.74 -13.68 20.29
N TYR A 65 -2.53 -13.42 19.81
CA TYR A 65 -1.33 -13.07 20.59
C TYR A 65 -0.89 -11.60 20.44
N LYS A 66 -1.81 -10.68 20.14
CA LYS A 66 -1.47 -9.26 19.97
C LYS A 66 -1.30 -8.55 21.31
N PHE A 67 -0.60 -7.42 21.29
CA PHE A 67 -0.48 -6.53 22.44
C PHE A 67 -1.87 -6.18 22.98
N ARG A 68 -2.03 -6.26 24.31
CA ARG A 68 -3.19 -5.78 25.04
C ARG A 68 -2.97 -4.34 25.48
#